data_AF-W4F0J1-F1
#
_entry.id   AF-W4F0J1-F1
#
_cell.length_a   1.000
_cell.length_b   1.000
_cell.length_c   1.000
_cell.angle_alpha   90.00
_cell.angle_beta   90.00
_cell.angle_gamma   90.00
#
_symmetry.space_group_name_H-M   'P 1'
#
loop_
_entity.id
_entity.type
_entity.pdbx_description
1 polymer ?
#
loop_
_entity_poly.entity_id
_entity_poly.type
_entity_poly.pdbx_seq_one_letter_code
_entity_poly.pdbx_strand_id
1 'polypeptide(L)'
;MKEKTFQQTVGFSIRDTVALYWLFKTQQTECYSVEIHKTFQNNFPGRPVGYEYVARIAKQLEADGALKVRQEQKRLFYHATDLGIERLRRYEKLYFQQFHEIVLVLDRFYYALTKNGEKPEAPNHPLPEEFRAYFSKLISVKDIVRYLALKLSQTRSSFYMAEVGQQLEDVFGWTPSNGYLYQIAREMEETNLLVGYWPDERRTIRKLKGTDAGTAFYDVIAKSLEDRITTTRHYLRYMLAFFQNKSE
;
A
#
# COMPACT_ATOMS: atom_id res chain seq x y z
N MET A 1 -16.94 28.84 -4.97
CA MET A 1 -16.91 27.46 -4.44
C MET A 1 -15.71 27.36 -3.52
N LYS A 2 -15.89 27.13 -2.21
CA LYS A 2 -14.77 27.12 -1.25
C LYS A 2 -13.80 25.99 -1.63
N GLU A 3 -12.56 26.34 -1.95
CA GLU A 3 -11.48 25.38 -2.10
C GLU A 3 -11.37 24.57 -0.81
N LYS A 4 -11.66 23.28 -0.90
CA LYS A 4 -11.36 22.36 0.18
C LYS A 4 -9.84 22.32 0.30
N THR A 5 -9.32 22.75 1.44
CA THR A 5 -7.91 22.59 1.80
C THR A 5 -7.54 21.12 1.64
N PHE A 6 -6.56 20.87 0.77
CA PHE A 6 -6.16 19.55 0.25
C PHE A 6 -5.80 18.53 1.36
N GLN A 7 -5.54 19.00 2.59
CA GLN A 7 -5.29 18.19 3.78
C GLN A 7 -6.48 17.34 4.27
N GLN A 8 -7.70 17.54 3.76
CA GLN A 8 -8.89 16.78 4.20
C GLN A 8 -9.30 15.62 3.26
N THR A 9 -8.58 15.37 2.17
CA THR A 9 -8.88 14.20 1.33
C THR A 9 -7.91 13.06 1.66
N VAL A 10 -8.31 12.25 2.61
CA VAL A 10 -7.65 10.99 2.95
C VAL A 10 -7.68 10.05 1.72
N GLY A 11 -6.65 10.11 0.88
CA GLY A 11 -6.24 8.99 0.03
C GLY A 11 -6.01 9.33 -1.44
N PHE A 12 -4.87 8.87 -1.94
CA PHE A 12 -4.61 8.69 -3.35
C PHE A 12 -5.50 7.55 -3.89
N SER A 13 -6.46 7.89 -4.75
CA SER A 13 -7.48 6.96 -5.24
C SER A 13 -7.08 6.29 -6.56
N ILE A 14 -7.83 5.27 -6.98
CA ILE A 14 -7.68 4.68 -8.31
C ILE A 14 -7.92 5.71 -9.43
N ARG A 15 -8.80 6.69 -9.19
CA ARG A 15 -9.02 7.81 -10.10
C ARG A 15 -7.74 8.64 -10.26
N ASP A 16 -7.06 8.93 -9.15
CA ASP A 16 -5.80 9.67 -9.16
C ASP A 16 -4.71 8.87 -9.89
N THR A 17 -4.63 7.56 -9.65
CA THR A 17 -3.70 6.68 -10.40
C THR A 17 -3.93 6.78 -11.91
N VAL A 18 -5.17 6.61 -12.36
CA VAL A 18 -5.49 6.64 -13.80
C VAL A 18 -5.28 8.05 -14.38
N ALA A 19 -5.62 9.10 -13.64
CA ALA A 19 -5.41 10.47 -14.06
C ALA A 19 -3.92 10.81 -14.21
N LEU A 20 -3.09 10.44 -13.24
CA LEU A 20 -1.63 10.62 -13.34
C LEU A 20 -1.04 9.78 -14.45
N TYR A 21 -1.55 8.57 -14.65
CA TYR A 21 -1.07 7.73 -15.75
C TYR A 21 -1.37 8.33 -17.12
N TRP A 22 -2.55 8.92 -17.29
CA TRP A 22 -2.90 9.70 -18.49
C TRP A 22 -1.89 10.83 -18.71
N LEU A 23 -1.67 11.68 -17.70
CA LEU A 23 -0.75 12.82 -17.81
C LEU A 23 0.69 12.37 -18.08
N PHE A 24 1.15 11.33 -17.40
CA PHE A 24 2.50 10.78 -17.56
C PHE A 24 2.76 10.20 -18.96
N LYS A 25 1.77 9.52 -19.56
CA LYS A 25 1.91 8.99 -20.93
C LYS A 25 1.76 10.09 -21.98
N THR A 26 0.77 10.96 -21.80
CA THR A 26 0.44 11.99 -22.80
C THR A 26 1.39 13.19 -22.81
N GLN A 27 2.25 13.36 -21.80
CA GLN A 27 3.37 14.31 -21.86
C GLN A 27 4.51 13.84 -22.78
N GLN A 28 4.65 12.52 -23.01
CA GLN A 28 5.74 11.94 -23.81
C GLN A 28 5.33 11.79 -25.28
N THR A 29 4.10 11.31 -25.51
CA THR A 29 3.55 11.08 -26.84
C THR A 29 2.04 11.22 -26.79
N GLU A 30 1.41 11.58 -27.90
CA GLU A 30 -0.05 11.48 -27.99
C GLU A 30 -0.49 10.02 -27.77
N CYS A 31 -1.59 9.82 -27.04
CA CYS A 31 -2.15 8.50 -26.76
C CYS A 31 -3.67 8.52 -26.90
N TYR A 32 -4.25 7.37 -27.22
CA TYR A 32 -5.71 7.19 -27.16
C TYR A 32 -6.12 6.16 -26.08
N SER A 33 -7.40 6.18 -25.70
CA SER A 33 -7.89 5.50 -24.50
C SER A 33 -7.62 3.99 -24.45
N VAL A 34 -7.58 3.31 -25.61
CA VAL A 34 -7.31 1.86 -25.67
C VAL A 34 -5.86 1.56 -25.31
N GLU A 35 -4.91 2.38 -25.77
CA GLU A 35 -3.49 2.22 -25.45
C GLU A 35 -3.25 2.45 -23.97
N ILE A 36 -3.84 3.52 -23.42
CA ILE A 36 -3.76 3.81 -22.00
C ILE A 36 -4.37 2.69 -21.18
N HIS A 37 -5.56 2.20 -21.54
CA HIS A 37 -6.19 1.08 -20.83
C HIS A 37 -5.33 -0.19 -20.86
N LYS A 38 -4.84 -0.60 -22.04
CA LYS A 38 -3.99 -1.80 -22.19
C LYS A 38 -2.70 -1.69 -21.39
N THR A 39 -2.00 -0.57 -21.53
CA THR A 39 -0.73 -0.36 -20.82
C THR A 39 -0.93 -0.14 -19.32
N PHE A 40 -2.05 0.46 -18.90
CA PHE A 40 -2.41 0.58 -17.48
C PHE A 40 -2.62 -0.80 -16.86
N GLN A 41 -3.37 -1.70 -17.51
CA GLN A 41 -3.57 -3.06 -17.01
C GLN A 41 -2.26 -3.84 -16.85
N ASN A 42 -1.34 -3.69 -17.81
CA ASN A 42 -0.03 -4.35 -17.75
C ASN A 42 0.85 -3.83 -16.61
N ASN A 43 0.80 -2.52 -16.36
CA ASN A 43 1.63 -1.89 -15.33
C ASN A 43 1.00 -1.93 -13.93
N PHE A 44 -0.32 -2.17 -13.85
CA PHE A 44 -1.08 -2.24 -12.60
C PHE A 44 -1.98 -3.49 -12.54
N PRO A 45 -1.41 -4.71 -12.66
CA PRO A 45 -2.19 -5.95 -12.83
C PRO A 45 -3.13 -6.27 -11.65
N GLY A 46 -2.83 -5.77 -10.44
CA GLY A 46 -3.68 -5.92 -9.25
C GLY A 46 -4.74 -4.83 -9.05
N ARG A 47 -4.89 -3.89 -9.98
CA ARG A 47 -5.85 -2.78 -9.90
C ARG A 47 -6.59 -2.58 -11.23
N PRO A 48 -7.32 -3.60 -11.74
CA PRO A 48 -7.98 -3.50 -13.02
C PRO A 48 -9.05 -2.40 -13.00
N VAL A 49 -9.10 -1.64 -14.08
CA VAL A 49 -10.15 -0.64 -14.35
C VAL A 49 -10.74 -0.91 -15.71
N GLY A 50 -12.04 -0.68 -15.86
CA GLY A 50 -12.71 -0.83 -17.16
C GLY A 50 -12.28 0.26 -18.14
N TYR A 51 -12.29 -0.06 -19.43
CA TYR A 51 -12.00 0.89 -20.51
C TYR A 51 -12.82 2.19 -20.40
N GLU A 52 -14.12 2.07 -20.17
CA GLU A 52 -15.02 3.24 -20.02
C GLU A 52 -14.61 4.16 -18.86
N TYR A 53 -14.07 3.57 -17.79
CA TYR A 53 -13.56 4.35 -16.66
C TYR A 53 -12.33 5.17 -17.06
N VAL A 54 -11.40 4.56 -17.80
CA VAL A 54 -10.18 5.21 -18.32
C VAL A 54 -10.55 6.33 -19.30
N ALA A 55 -11.46 6.07 -20.25
CA ALA A 55 -11.91 7.05 -21.23
C ALA A 55 -12.66 8.22 -20.60
N ARG A 56 -13.50 7.96 -19.59
CA ARG A 56 -14.20 9.01 -18.84
C ARG A 56 -13.23 9.92 -18.09
N ILE A 57 -12.14 9.38 -17.53
CA ILE A 57 -11.12 10.20 -16.88
C ILE A 57 -10.42 11.11 -17.90
N ALA A 58 -10.13 10.62 -19.11
CA ALA A 58 -9.55 11.44 -20.17
C ALA A 58 -10.44 12.64 -20.51
N LYS A 59 -11.74 12.40 -20.72
CA LYS A 59 -12.74 13.47 -20.98
C LYS A 59 -12.83 14.48 -19.84
N GLN A 60 -12.73 14.02 -18.59
CA GLN A 60 -12.72 14.94 -17.44
C GLN A 60 -11.45 15.79 -17.43
N LEU A 61 -10.27 15.19 -17.68
CA LEU A 61 -9.02 15.93 -17.73
C LEU A 61 -9.00 16.93 -18.90
N GLU A 62 -9.61 16.59 -20.03
CA GLU A 62 -9.82 17.51 -21.15
C GLU A 62 -10.73 18.68 -20.75
N ALA A 63 -11.89 18.40 -20.14
CA ALA A 63 -12.81 19.43 -19.65
C ALA A 63 -12.16 20.35 -18.59
N ASP A 64 -11.25 19.81 -17.77
CA ASP A 64 -10.46 20.55 -16.79
C ASP A 64 -9.28 21.31 -17.43
N GLY A 65 -9.06 21.18 -18.75
CA GLY A 65 -7.94 21.81 -19.49
C GLY A 65 -6.57 21.15 -19.29
N ALA A 66 -6.50 20.03 -18.58
CA ALA A 66 -5.27 19.29 -18.31
C ALA A 66 -4.84 18.40 -19.50
N LEU A 67 -5.78 18.06 -20.39
CA LEU A 67 -5.50 17.42 -21.68
C LEU A 67 -6.06 18.28 -22.82
N LYS A 68 -5.42 18.19 -23.99
CA LYS A 68 -5.99 18.58 -25.28
C LYS A 68 -6.32 17.34 -26.09
N VAL A 69 -7.38 17.41 -26.88
CA VAL A 69 -7.78 16.32 -27.77
C VAL A 69 -7.61 16.73 -29.23
N ARG A 70 -7.08 15.81 -30.04
CA ARG A 70 -7.04 15.87 -31.50
C ARG A 70 -7.80 14.68 -32.05
N GLN A 71 -8.76 14.93 -32.91
CA GLN A 71 -9.48 13.87 -33.60
C GLN A 71 -8.79 13.53 -34.91
N GLU A 72 -8.45 12.26 -35.10
CA GLU A 72 -7.96 11.74 -36.36
C GLU A 72 -8.81 10.53 -36.75
N GLN A 73 -9.51 10.65 -37.87
CA GLN A 73 -10.55 9.71 -38.30
C GLN A 73 -11.62 9.52 -37.21
N LYS A 74 -11.70 8.31 -36.63
CA LYS A 74 -12.63 7.93 -35.55
C LYS A 74 -11.93 7.81 -34.18
N ARG A 75 -10.67 8.21 -34.07
CA ARG A 75 -9.88 8.11 -32.83
C ARG A 75 -9.64 9.48 -32.22
N LEU A 76 -9.70 9.52 -30.89
CA LEU A 76 -9.38 10.70 -30.08
C LEU A 76 -7.99 10.51 -29.47
N PHE A 77 -7.04 11.32 -29.94
CA PHE A 77 -5.68 11.37 -29.43
C PHE A 77 -5.58 12.50 -28.40
N TYR A 78 -5.05 12.18 -27.23
CA TYR A 78 -4.88 13.13 -26.14
C TYR A 78 -3.40 13.49 -25.96
N HIS A 79 -3.17 14.76 -25.65
CA HIS A 79 -1.85 15.31 -25.29
C HIS A 79 -1.96 16.10 -23.99
N ALA A 80 -0.94 16.00 -23.12
CA ALA A 80 -0.91 16.78 -21.89
C ALA A 80 -0.69 18.26 -22.20
N THR A 81 -1.44 19.15 -21.53
CA THR A 81 -1.18 20.59 -21.59
C THR A 81 -0.15 21.00 -20.54
N ASP A 82 0.34 22.24 -20.58
CA ASP A 82 1.17 22.79 -19.50
C ASP A 82 0.49 22.69 -18.13
N LEU A 83 -0.83 22.90 -18.08
CA LEU A 83 -1.64 22.71 -16.88
C LEU A 83 -1.64 21.25 -16.41
N GLY A 84 -1.72 20.30 -17.36
CA GLY A 84 -1.62 18.87 -17.08
C GLY A 84 -0.24 18.47 -16.53
N ILE A 85 0.82 19.01 -17.11
CA ILE A 85 2.21 18.77 -16.68
C ILE A 85 2.45 19.38 -15.29
N GLU A 86 1.98 20.60 -15.04
CA GLU A 86 2.06 21.23 -13.73
C GLU A 86 1.30 20.41 -12.67
N ARG A 87 0.10 19.92 -13.03
CA ARG A 87 -0.67 19.02 -12.17
C ARG A 87 0.13 17.76 -11.84
N LEU A 88 0.72 17.09 -12.83
CA LEU A 88 1.58 15.91 -12.59
C LEU A 88 2.72 16.22 -11.59
N ARG A 89 3.46 17.30 -11.81
CA ARG A 89 4.54 17.76 -10.91
C ARG A 89 4.05 18.09 -9.50
N ARG A 90 2.83 18.62 -9.36
CA ARG A 90 2.25 18.88 -8.04
C ARG A 90 1.95 17.59 -7.30
N TYR A 91 1.42 16.58 -7.98
CA TYR A 91 1.17 15.27 -7.37
C TYR A 91 2.48 14.58 -6.94
N GLU A 92 3.54 14.68 -7.75
CA GLU A 92 4.88 14.22 -7.37
C GLU A 92 5.30 14.81 -6.02
N LYS A 93 5.26 16.15 -5.89
CA LYS A 93 5.63 16.85 -4.65
C LYS A 93 4.79 16.43 -3.45
N LEU A 94 3.52 16.11 -3.67
CA LEU A 94 2.58 15.77 -2.59
C LEU A 94 2.71 14.33 -2.10
N TYR A 95 2.95 13.38 -3.01
CA TYR A 95 2.84 11.95 -2.70
C TYR A 95 4.17 11.20 -2.72
N PHE A 96 5.25 11.77 -3.28
CA PHE A 96 6.54 11.09 -3.38
C PHE A 96 7.02 10.60 -2.01
N GLN A 97 7.08 11.50 -1.01
CA GLN A 97 7.56 11.14 0.32
C GLN A 97 6.68 10.06 0.96
N GLN A 98 5.35 10.20 0.90
CA GLN A 98 4.42 9.19 1.44
C GLN A 98 4.65 7.81 0.80
N PHE A 99 4.79 7.74 -0.52
CA PHE A 99 4.98 6.47 -1.22
C PHE A 99 6.35 5.88 -0.95
N HIS A 100 7.39 6.72 -0.90
CA HIS A 100 8.74 6.31 -0.56
C HIS A 100 8.79 5.64 0.81
N GLU A 101 8.29 6.33 1.85
CA GLU A 101 8.26 5.80 3.22
C GLU A 101 7.49 4.49 3.33
N ILE A 102 6.35 4.39 2.65
CA ILE A 102 5.58 3.14 2.64
C ILE A 102 6.33 2.01 1.93
N VAL A 103 7.03 2.30 0.83
CA VAL A 103 7.84 1.29 0.12
C VAL A 103 8.95 0.75 1.00
N LEU A 104 9.61 1.58 1.82
CA LEU A 104 10.62 1.11 2.77
C LEU A 104 10.04 0.09 3.77
N VAL A 105 8.85 0.36 4.30
CA VAL A 105 8.14 -0.60 5.19
C VAL A 105 7.79 -1.89 4.44
N LEU A 106 7.25 -1.77 3.22
CA LEU A 106 6.87 -2.92 2.40
C LEU A 106 8.07 -3.76 1.95
N ASP A 107 9.22 -3.15 1.71
CA ASP A 107 10.46 -3.85 1.34
C ASP A 107 10.93 -4.74 2.49
N ARG A 108 10.87 -4.25 3.74
CA ARG A 108 11.19 -5.05 4.94
C ARG A 108 10.23 -6.22 5.10
N PHE A 109 8.93 -6.01 4.90
CA PHE A 109 7.94 -7.10 4.92
C PHE A 109 8.17 -8.12 3.81
N TYR A 110 8.43 -7.65 2.58
CA TYR A 110 8.70 -8.50 1.43
C TYR A 110 9.91 -9.40 1.68
N TYR A 111 11.01 -8.84 2.17
CA TYR A 111 12.20 -9.62 2.52
C TYR A 111 11.94 -10.58 3.69
N ALA A 112 11.17 -10.17 4.70
CA ALA A 112 10.84 -11.04 5.83
C ALA A 112 10.03 -12.27 5.43
N LEU A 113 9.14 -12.14 4.43
CA LEU A 113 8.29 -13.21 3.89
C LEU A 113 9.01 -14.09 2.87
N THR A 114 9.79 -13.49 1.98
CA THR A 114 10.33 -14.19 0.80
C THR A 114 11.82 -14.51 0.87
N LYS A 115 12.58 -13.77 1.67
CA LYS A 115 14.06 -13.77 1.67
C LYS A 115 14.68 -13.42 0.31
N ASN A 116 13.90 -12.85 -0.60
CA ASN A 116 14.37 -12.49 -1.93
C ASN A 116 14.91 -11.06 -1.98
N GLY A 117 16.01 -10.88 -2.73
CA GLY A 117 16.70 -9.61 -2.91
C GLY A 117 17.65 -9.26 -1.75
N GLU A 118 18.18 -8.05 -1.80
CA GLU A 118 19.04 -7.53 -0.74
C GLU A 118 18.24 -7.30 0.55
N LYS A 119 18.85 -7.63 1.69
CA LYS A 119 18.25 -7.38 3.00
C LYS A 119 18.09 -5.87 3.19
N PRO A 120 16.86 -5.35 3.36
CA PRO A 120 16.66 -3.93 3.59
C PRO A 120 17.30 -3.48 4.89
N GLU A 121 17.73 -2.22 4.93
CA GLU A 121 18.24 -1.59 6.15
C GLU A 121 17.17 -1.55 7.25
N ALA A 122 17.66 -1.58 8.48
CA ALA A 122 16.80 -1.39 9.64
C ALA A 122 16.10 -0.01 9.57
N PRO A 123 14.89 0.13 10.14
CA PRO A 123 14.23 1.42 10.26
C PRO A 123 15.12 2.43 10.99
N ASN A 124 15.36 3.57 10.35
CA ASN A 124 16.01 4.74 10.96
C ASN A 124 15.00 5.62 11.72
N HIS A 125 13.72 5.53 11.37
CA HIS A 125 12.59 6.16 12.07
C HIS A 125 11.31 5.35 11.80
N PRO A 126 10.25 5.53 12.63
CA PRO A 126 8.96 4.94 12.34
C PRO A 126 8.29 5.61 11.13
N LEU A 127 7.34 4.91 10.50
CA LEU A 127 6.46 5.43 9.46
C LEU A 127 5.73 6.66 10.04
N PRO A 128 5.88 7.84 9.40
CA PRO A 128 5.22 9.07 9.84
C PRO A 128 3.72 8.88 10.03
N GLU A 129 3.17 9.50 11.08
CA GLU A 129 1.80 9.27 11.52
C GLU A 129 0.78 9.58 10.42
N GLU A 130 1.01 10.65 9.68
CA GLU A 130 0.22 11.10 8.54
C GLU A 130 0.14 10.08 7.39
N PHE A 131 1.07 9.12 7.31
CA PHE A 131 1.10 8.09 6.27
C PHE A 131 0.44 6.78 6.70
N ARG A 132 0.25 6.56 8.02
CA ARG A 132 -0.28 5.32 8.59
C ARG A 132 -1.71 5.01 8.13
N ALA A 133 -2.53 6.03 7.94
CA ALA A 133 -3.91 5.87 7.46
C ALA A 133 -3.94 5.36 6.00
N TYR A 134 -3.04 5.84 5.14
CA TYR A 134 -2.93 5.36 3.77
C TYR A 134 -2.35 3.94 3.71
N PHE A 135 -1.31 3.69 4.50
CA PHE A 135 -0.72 2.35 4.66
C PHE A 135 -1.76 1.29 5.04
N SER A 136 -2.59 1.58 6.04
CA SER A 136 -3.66 0.69 6.51
C SER A 136 -4.76 0.42 5.48
N LYS A 137 -4.90 1.27 4.44
CA LYS A 137 -5.80 1.01 3.30
C LYS A 137 -5.18 0.06 2.27
N LEU A 138 -3.85 0.06 2.16
CA LEU A 138 -3.13 -0.74 1.18
C LEU A 138 -2.99 -2.20 1.64
N ILE A 139 -2.69 -2.40 2.91
CA ILE A 139 -2.42 -3.73 3.47
C ILE A 139 -3.31 -4.05 4.68
N SER A 140 -3.52 -5.34 4.94
CA SER A 140 -4.30 -5.79 6.08
C SER A 140 -3.44 -5.73 7.35
N VAL A 141 -3.65 -4.71 8.18
CA VAL A 141 -2.99 -4.59 9.49
C VAL A 141 -3.25 -5.85 10.33
N LYS A 142 -4.49 -6.34 10.27
CA LYS A 142 -4.91 -7.57 10.95
C LYS A 142 -4.03 -8.75 10.59
N ASP A 143 -3.78 -8.94 9.29
CA ASP A 143 -3.05 -10.12 8.84
C ASP A 143 -1.56 -10.01 9.17
N ILE A 144 -0.99 -8.81 9.11
CA ILE A 144 0.40 -8.58 9.55
C ILE A 144 0.61 -8.94 11.02
N VAL A 145 -0.29 -8.48 11.90
CA VAL A 145 -0.22 -8.79 13.33
C VAL A 145 -0.38 -10.28 13.57
N ARG A 146 -1.35 -10.93 12.91
CA ARG A 146 -1.55 -12.39 13.00
C ARG A 146 -0.33 -13.17 12.53
N TYR A 147 0.24 -12.79 11.39
CA TYR A 147 1.45 -13.41 10.84
C TYR A 147 2.59 -13.33 11.85
N LEU A 148 2.86 -12.16 12.43
CA LEU A 148 3.97 -12.00 13.35
C LEU A 148 3.73 -12.70 14.69
N ALA A 149 2.49 -12.66 15.21
CA ALA A 149 2.13 -13.40 16.42
C ALA A 149 2.28 -14.92 16.24
N LEU A 150 1.85 -15.47 15.10
CA LEU A 150 2.03 -16.90 14.79
C LEU A 150 3.49 -17.26 14.51
N LYS A 151 4.24 -16.39 13.85
CA LYS A 151 5.69 -16.57 13.69
C LYS A 151 6.42 -16.65 15.04
N LEU A 152 6.02 -15.79 15.98
CA LEU A 152 6.58 -15.82 17.33
C LEU A 152 6.17 -17.08 18.08
N SER A 153 4.94 -17.53 17.94
CA SER A 153 4.45 -18.74 18.60
C SER A 153 5.16 -20.03 18.16
N GLN A 154 5.69 -20.05 16.93
CA GLN A 154 6.50 -21.18 16.43
C GLN A 154 7.92 -21.22 17.00
N THR A 155 8.44 -20.09 17.45
CA THR A 155 9.84 -19.97 17.92
C THR A 155 9.95 -19.78 19.42
N ARG A 156 8.84 -19.47 20.12
CA ARG A 156 8.78 -19.21 21.55
C ARG A 156 7.71 -20.06 22.21
N SER A 157 8.02 -20.56 23.42
CA SER A 157 7.05 -21.30 24.23
C SER A 157 5.88 -20.45 24.72
N SER A 158 6.07 -19.13 24.87
CA SER A 158 5.02 -18.12 25.03
C SER A 158 5.52 -16.70 24.74
N PHE A 159 4.61 -15.77 24.47
CA PHE A 159 4.89 -14.34 24.22
C PHE A 159 3.73 -13.46 24.70
N TYR A 160 3.85 -12.14 24.67
CA TYR A 160 2.72 -11.20 24.83
C TYR A 160 2.66 -10.20 23.67
N MET A 161 1.51 -9.56 23.47
CA MET A 161 1.28 -8.73 22.27
C MET A 161 2.17 -7.49 22.15
N ALA A 162 2.62 -6.92 23.25
CA ALA A 162 3.59 -5.83 23.16
C ALA A 162 4.96 -6.30 22.62
N GLU A 163 5.34 -7.58 22.73
CA GLU A 163 6.51 -8.13 22.02
C GLU A 163 6.30 -8.14 20.49
N VAL A 164 5.06 -8.42 20.04
CA VAL A 164 4.67 -8.34 18.62
C VAL A 164 4.76 -6.90 18.14
N GLY A 165 4.22 -5.96 18.93
CA GLY A 165 4.28 -4.52 18.63
C GLY A 165 5.71 -3.99 18.52
N GLN A 166 6.59 -4.40 19.45
CA GLN A 166 8.00 -4.01 19.44
C GLN A 166 8.71 -4.54 18.20
N GLN A 167 8.49 -5.82 17.83
CA GLN A 167 9.10 -6.37 16.61
C GLN A 167 8.57 -5.70 15.34
N LEU A 168 7.29 -5.32 15.32
CA LEU A 168 6.73 -4.55 14.20
C LEU A 168 7.47 -3.22 14.01
N GLU A 169 7.71 -2.51 15.11
CA GLU A 169 8.45 -1.26 15.13
C GLU A 169 9.93 -1.44 14.76
N ASP A 170 10.65 -2.33 15.45
CA ASP A 170 12.10 -2.52 15.29
C ASP A 170 12.48 -3.05 13.91
N VAL A 171 11.67 -3.97 13.35
CA VAL A 171 12.02 -4.67 12.11
C VAL A 171 11.41 -3.99 10.89
N PHE A 172 10.23 -3.40 11.00
CA PHE A 172 9.50 -2.87 9.85
C PHE A 172 9.36 -1.35 9.88
N GLY A 173 9.58 -0.72 11.04
CA GLY A 173 9.44 0.73 11.20
C GLY A 173 7.98 1.13 11.32
N TRP A 174 7.08 0.23 11.70
CA TRP A 174 5.66 0.55 11.82
C TRP A 174 4.98 -0.41 12.78
N THR A 175 4.08 0.09 13.62
CA THR A 175 3.28 -0.72 14.54
C THR A 175 1.87 -0.14 14.67
N PRO A 176 0.81 -0.96 14.78
CA PRO A 176 -0.53 -0.47 15.10
C PRO A 176 -0.64 -0.07 16.58
N SER A 177 -1.79 0.50 16.97
CA SER A 177 -2.01 0.86 18.37
C SER A 177 -2.04 -0.37 19.28
N ASN A 178 -1.60 -0.21 20.53
CA ASN A 178 -1.65 -1.27 21.53
C ASN A 178 -3.06 -1.85 21.70
N GLY A 179 -4.10 -1.01 21.71
CA GLY A 179 -5.48 -1.46 21.77
C GLY A 179 -5.85 -2.40 20.62
N TYR A 180 -5.37 -2.11 19.40
CA TYR A 180 -5.64 -2.95 18.24
C TYR A 180 -4.86 -4.28 18.27
N LEU A 181 -3.62 -4.27 18.77
CA LEU A 181 -2.86 -5.51 19.00
C LEU A 181 -3.60 -6.47 19.93
N TYR A 182 -4.10 -5.97 21.07
CA TYR A 182 -4.84 -6.79 22.03
C TYR A 182 -6.22 -7.21 21.53
N GLN A 183 -6.89 -6.38 20.71
CA GLN A 183 -8.10 -6.78 20.01
C GLN A 183 -7.83 -7.99 19.11
N ILE A 184 -6.78 -7.95 18.29
CA ILE A 184 -6.42 -9.04 17.39
C ILE A 184 -6.07 -10.31 18.17
N ALA A 185 -5.33 -10.20 19.28
CA ALA A 185 -5.04 -11.34 20.14
C ALA A 185 -6.31 -12.03 20.64
N ARG A 186 -7.29 -11.25 21.13
CA ARG A 186 -8.58 -11.79 21.56
C ARG A 186 -9.28 -12.54 20.44
N GLU A 187 -9.34 -11.96 19.25
CA GLU A 187 -9.94 -12.63 18.07
C GLU A 187 -9.19 -13.90 17.67
N MET A 188 -7.86 -13.93 17.82
CA MET A 188 -7.04 -15.13 17.59
C MET A 188 -7.30 -16.22 18.65
N GLU A 189 -7.58 -15.86 19.89
CA GLU A 189 -8.00 -16.81 20.92
C GLU A 189 -9.41 -17.37 20.65
N GLU A 190 -10.36 -16.51 20.26
CA GLU A 190 -11.72 -16.89 19.89
C GLU A 190 -11.77 -17.86 18.70
N THR A 191 -10.78 -17.78 17.80
CA THR A 191 -10.63 -18.65 16.63
C THR A 191 -9.66 -19.81 16.86
N ASN A 192 -9.24 -20.05 18.10
CA ASN A 192 -8.31 -21.11 18.48
C ASN A 192 -6.96 -21.07 17.74
N LEU A 193 -6.53 -19.90 17.24
CA LEU A 193 -5.20 -19.72 16.64
C LEU A 193 -4.12 -19.50 17.71
N LEU A 194 -4.52 -18.94 18.85
CA LEU A 194 -3.69 -18.76 20.05
C LEU A 194 -4.47 -19.19 21.28
N VAL A 195 -3.76 -19.49 22.37
CA VAL A 195 -4.35 -19.68 23.69
C VAL A 195 -3.63 -18.80 24.69
N GLY A 196 -4.38 -18.00 25.43
CA GLY A 196 -3.88 -17.09 26.45
C GLY A 196 -4.04 -17.61 27.87
N TYR A 197 -3.04 -17.32 28.71
CA TYR A 197 -3.05 -17.60 30.13
C TYR A 197 -2.47 -16.43 30.93
N TRP A 198 -2.85 -16.35 32.20
CA TRP A 198 -2.29 -15.39 33.14
C TRP A 198 -1.20 -16.09 33.95
N PRO A 199 0.07 -15.63 33.90
CA PRO A 199 1.15 -16.23 34.68
C PRO A 199 1.07 -15.85 36.16
N ASP A 200 0.38 -14.75 36.48
CA ASP A 200 0.20 -14.22 37.82
C ASP A 200 -1.28 -13.95 38.14
N GLU A 201 -1.64 -14.01 39.42
CA GLU A 201 -3.01 -13.76 39.89
C GLU A 201 -3.47 -12.31 39.65
N ARG A 202 -2.53 -11.36 39.59
CA ARG A 202 -2.80 -9.94 39.34
C ARG A 202 -3.13 -9.67 37.86
N ARG A 203 -2.95 -10.66 36.99
CA ARG A 203 -3.25 -10.62 35.55
C ARG A 203 -2.55 -9.44 34.86
N THR A 204 -1.28 -9.25 35.18
CA THR A 204 -0.51 -8.10 34.72
C THR A 204 -0.17 -8.19 33.22
N ILE A 205 0.18 -9.40 32.75
CA ILE A 205 0.53 -9.65 31.35
C ILE A 205 -0.17 -10.93 30.87
N ARG A 206 -0.96 -10.84 29.79
CA ARG A 206 -1.55 -12.02 29.16
C ARG A 206 -0.49 -12.69 28.27
N LYS A 207 -0.02 -13.86 28.68
CA LYS A 207 0.89 -14.68 27.87
C LYS A 207 0.07 -15.51 26.88
N LEU A 208 0.56 -15.62 25.66
CA LEU A 208 -0.05 -16.30 24.53
C LEU A 208 0.84 -17.45 24.06
N LYS A 209 0.22 -18.55 23.62
CA LYS A 209 0.88 -19.70 22.99
C LYS A 209 0.20 -20.04 21.66
N GLY A 210 0.96 -20.62 20.74
CA GLY A 210 0.43 -21.16 19.50
C GLY A 210 -0.39 -22.43 19.72
N THR A 211 -1.28 -22.71 18.79
CA THR A 211 -2.03 -23.98 18.70
C THR A 211 -1.69 -24.70 17.39
N ASP A 212 -2.13 -25.94 17.26
CA ASP A 212 -1.99 -26.68 15.99
C ASP A 212 -2.76 -25.98 14.85
N ALA A 213 -3.95 -25.45 15.15
CA ALA A 213 -4.73 -24.66 14.19
C ALA A 213 -4.00 -23.36 13.79
N GLY A 214 -3.36 -22.69 14.74
CA GLY A 214 -2.52 -21.52 14.47
C GLY A 214 -1.31 -21.85 13.59
N THR A 215 -0.69 -23.01 13.82
CA THR A 215 0.44 -23.50 13.02
C THR A 215 0.00 -23.78 11.59
N ALA A 216 -1.11 -24.49 11.39
CA ALA A 216 -1.65 -24.76 10.05
C ALA A 216 -2.09 -23.47 9.32
N PHE A 217 -2.61 -22.49 10.06
CA PHE A 217 -3.05 -21.22 9.47
C PHE A 217 -1.89 -20.29 9.09
N TYR A 218 -0.71 -20.47 9.67
CA TYR A 218 0.46 -19.62 9.42
C TYR A 218 0.86 -19.56 7.95
N ASP A 219 0.93 -20.71 7.27
CA ASP A 219 1.36 -20.75 5.86
C ASP A 219 0.36 -20.06 4.94
N VAL A 220 -0.93 -20.20 5.23
CA VAL A 220 -2.02 -19.54 4.50
C VAL A 220 -1.90 -18.03 4.61
N ILE A 221 -1.71 -17.50 5.82
CA ILE A 221 -1.62 -16.06 6.03
C ILE A 221 -0.30 -15.48 5.52
N ALA A 222 0.81 -16.21 5.64
CA ALA A 222 2.10 -15.82 5.09
C ALA A 222 2.01 -15.68 3.56
N LYS A 223 1.39 -16.66 2.88
CA LYS A 223 1.22 -16.61 1.43
C LYS A 223 0.31 -15.47 0.98
N SER A 224 -0.83 -15.29 1.66
CA SER A 224 -1.76 -14.20 1.36
C SER A 224 -1.11 -12.81 1.55
N LEU A 225 -0.32 -12.64 2.61
CA LEU A 225 0.43 -11.42 2.84
C LEU A 225 1.51 -11.18 1.78
N GLU A 226 2.25 -12.23 1.40
CA GLU A 226 3.27 -12.17 0.35
C GLU A 226 2.68 -11.61 -0.95
N ASP A 227 1.56 -12.17 -1.41
CA ASP A 227 0.93 -11.76 -2.67
C ASP A 227 0.44 -10.31 -2.60
N ARG A 228 -0.16 -9.91 -1.47
CA ARG A 228 -0.66 -8.54 -1.26
C ARG A 228 0.47 -7.52 -1.14
N ILE A 229 1.53 -7.84 -0.41
CA ILE A 229 2.71 -6.98 -0.27
C ILE A 229 3.42 -6.85 -1.61
N THR A 230 3.62 -7.94 -2.34
CA THR A 230 4.25 -7.94 -3.66
C THR A 230 3.49 -7.02 -4.62
N THR A 231 2.18 -7.17 -4.70
CA THR A 231 1.31 -6.34 -5.56
C THR A 231 1.35 -4.87 -5.16
N THR A 232 1.24 -4.58 -3.86
CA THR A 232 1.24 -3.20 -3.34
C THR A 232 2.58 -2.52 -3.56
N ARG A 233 3.68 -3.24 -3.30
CA ARG A 233 5.05 -2.79 -3.49
C ARG A 233 5.33 -2.50 -4.96
N HIS A 234 4.93 -3.40 -5.86
CA HIS A 234 5.08 -3.19 -7.30
C HIS A 234 4.34 -1.91 -7.74
N TYR A 235 3.08 -1.76 -7.32
CA TYR A 235 2.28 -0.57 -7.58
C TYR A 235 2.96 0.73 -7.12
N LEU A 236 3.41 0.80 -5.86
CA LEU A 236 4.03 2.02 -5.34
C LEU A 236 5.41 2.30 -5.95
N ARG A 237 6.23 1.27 -6.20
CA ARG A 237 7.51 1.45 -6.90
C ARG A 237 7.31 1.99 -8.31
N TYR A 238 6.28 1.52 -9.00
CA TYR A 238 5.94 2.04 -10.32
C TYR A 238 5.45 3.50 -10.25
N MET A 239 4.64 3.85 -9.24
CA MET A 239 4.27 5.25 -8.98
C MET A 239 5.49 6.13 -8.67
N LEU A 240 6.47 5.65 -7.91
CA LEU A 240 7.72 6.36 -7.65
C LEU A 240 8.56 6.52 -8.91
N ALA A 241 8.61 5.49 -9.77
CA ALA A 241 9.30 5.57 -11.05
C ALA A 241 8.68 6.64 -11.97
N PHE A 242 7.35 6.83 -11.95
CA PHE A 242 6.72 7.97 -12.64
C PHE A 242 7.26 9.31 -12.17
N PHE A 243 7.43 9.46 -10.85
CA PHE A 243 7.87 10.70 -10.25
C PHE A 243 9.36 10.97 -10.49
N GLN A 244 10.15 9.94 -10.78
CA GLN A 244 11.59 10.03 -10.99
C GLN A 244 12.00 10.10 -12.45
N ASN A 245 11.17 9.60 -13.38
CA ASN A 245 11.35 9.79 -14.82
C ASN A 245 11.08 11.25 -15.17
N LYS A 246 12.08 12.09 -14.88
CA LYS A 246 12.21 13.41 -15.47
C LYS A 246 12.12 13.24 -16.98
N SER A 247 11.21 13.96 -17.62
CA SER A 247 11.32 14.25 -19.04
C SER A 247 12.71 14.85 -19.24
N GLU A 248 13.61 14.07 -19.81
CA GLU A 248 14.87 14.59 -20.37
C GLU A 248 14.56 15.56 -21.52
#